data_AF-S9TW43-F1
#
_entry.id   AF-S9TW43-F1
#
_cell.length_a   1.000
_cell.length_b   1.000
_cell.length_c   1.000
_cell.angle_alpha   90.00
_cell.angle_beta   90.00
_cell.angle_gamma   90.00
#
_symmetry.space_group_name_H-M   'P 1'
#
loop_
_entity.id
_entity.type
_entity.pdbx_description
1 polymer ?
#
loop_
_entity_poly.entity_id
_entity_poly.type
_entity_poly.pdbx_seq_one_letter_code
_entity_poly.pdbx_strand_id
1 'polypeptide(L)'
;MRHKKDIAAEDALDSIVRLQNQLKIVKRRNQLLARENTVQQKQLNDRAAFLKSTTQELDRISYVTGWHENFVDVDLSEQTTFRDSIRDMVTLIAKTTQELKVAKVLIKKKENVILTIQKESETTNEHEKKLQKVYNDIRVRQRDTRELEAKLQRLHTENNAIETALSKVDDTQIQVANSIQYMESDKEYLADAVTEMKVVCRRQDNVVKAQLARQQQLQKRLDHVLKALREMRLEKEFERNVAKSALVPSASREEPEDVDMILPEDEIIPVDTHRLLYKDNEMMRTNVARKNMLVLEKESAIQALESKVALYIDAHNTTAMRGDDIRATKESELGVLTSNLEAQHEQYKAELDVLLHTNQKLKKAYCDRYQAIKHRRPLKK
;
A
#
# COMPACT_ATOMS: atom_id res chain seq x y z
N MET A 1 19.80 0.78 -170.33
CA MET A 1 19.05 1.60 -171.29
C MET A 1 18.33 2.72 -170.54
N ARG A 2 18.59 3.98 -170.89
CA ARG A 2 17.61 5.07 -171.03
C ARG A 2 18.35 6.35 -171.40
N HIS A 3 18.18 6.71 -172.67
CA HIS A 3 18.37 8.00 -173.33
C HIS A 3 19.59 8.85 -172.96
N LYS A 4 20.62 8.81 -173.83
CA LYS A 4 21.44 10.00 -174.09
C LYS A 4 20.49 11.05 -174.67
N LYS A 5 20.02 11.97 -173.83
CA LYS A 5 19.44 13.22 -174.32
C LYS A 5 20.60 14.00 -174.93
N ASP A 6 20.45 14.41 -176.19
CA ASP A 6 21.37 15.35 -176.81
C ASP A 6 21.24 16.68 -176.06
N ILE A 7 22.22 16.97 -175.23
CA ILE A 7 22.32 18.21 -174.47
C ILE A 7 23.02 19.21 -175.41
N ALA A 8 22.43 20.40 -175.58
CA ALA A 8 23.06 21.49 -176.32
C ALA A 8 24.43 21.83 -175.71
N ALA A 9 25.41 22.22 -176.54
CA ALA A 9 26.80 22.35 -176.11
C ALA A 9 27.02 23.29 -174.91
N GLU A 10 26.19 24.34 -174.78
CA GLU A 10 26.24 25.27 -173.63
C GLU A 10 25.82 24.60 -172.32
N ASP A 11 24.71 23.85 -172.31
CA ASP A 11 24.26 23.09 -171.13
C ASP A 11 25.24 21.98 -170.73
N ALA A 12 25.96 21.42 -171.70
CA ALA A 12 27.01 20.42 -171.45
C ALA A 12 28.20 21.04 -170.72
N LEU A 13 28.60 22.27 -171.06
CA LEU A 13 29.67 22.99 -170.39
C LEU A 13 29.29 23.35 -168.94
N ASP A 14 28.06 23.83 -168.72
CA ASP A 14 27.57 24.12 -167.37
C ASP A 14 27.48 22.86 -166.50
N SER A 15 27.06 21.73 -167.08
CA SER A 15 27.05 20.45 -166.38
C SER A 15 28.47 19.97 -166.05
N ILE A 16 29.46 20.19 -166.92
CA ILE A 16 30.87 19.86 -166.64
C ILE A 16 31.40 20.70 -165.49
N VAL A 17 31.14 22.01 -165.48
CA VAL A 17 31.60 22.91 -164.41
C VAL A 17 30.95 22.53 -163.08
N ARG A 18 29.65 22.23 -163.07
CA ARG A 18 28.93 21.77 -161.87
C ARG A 18 29.50 20.45 -161.34
N LEU A 19 29.76 19.47 -162.20
CA LEU A 19 30.36 18.19 -161.82
C LEU A 19 31.80 18.34 -161.34
N GLN A 20 32.61 19.21 -161.94
CA GLN A 20 33.97 19.51 -161.47
C GLN A 20 33.96 20.15 -160.08
N ASN A 21 33.02 21.07 -159.82
CA ASN A 21 32.84 21.67 -158.50
C ASN A 21 32.38 20.62 -157.47
N GLN A 22 31.44 19.74 -157.83
CA GLN A 22 31.03 18.61 -156.98
C GLN A 22 32.21 17.69 -156.66
N LEU A 23 33.03 17.38 -157.66
CA LEU A 23 34.21 16.52 -157.50
C LEU A 23 35.27 17.19 -156.61
N LYS A 24 35.48 18.50 -156.73
CA LYS A 24 36.34 19.26 -155.80
C LYS A 24 35.82 19.21 -154.36
N ILE A 25 34.52 19.39 -154.15
CA ILE A 25 33.89 19.32 -152.81
C ILE A 25 34.05 17.92 -152.21
N VAL A 26 33.76 16.87 -153.00
CA VAL A 26 33.89 15.47 -152.54
C VAL A 26 35.34 15.13 -152.20
N LYS A 27 36.31 15.55 -153.03
CA LYS A 27 37.74 15.37 -152.74
C LYS A 27 38.14 16.05 -151.43
N ARG A 28 37.68 17.28 -151.21
CA ARG A 28 37.96 18.03 -149.97
C ARG A 28 37.32 17.35 -148.76
N ARG A 29 36.09 16.85 -148.88
CA ARG A 29 35.41 16.09 -147.83
C ARG A 29 36.13 14.79 -147.48
N ASN A 30 36.55 14.02 -148.49
CA ASN A 30 37.31 12.79 -148.25
C ASN A 30 38.66 13.04 -147.58
N GLN A 31 39.35 14.14 -147.93
CA GLN A 31 40.58 14.52 -147.24
C GLN A 31 40.34 14.89 -145.76
N LEU A 32 39.24 15.57 -145.44
CA LEU A 32 38.88 15.89 -144.06
C LEU A 32 38.53 14.61 -143.28
N LEU A 33 37.73 13.71 -143.85
CA LEU A 33 37.39 12.42 -143.24
C LEU A 33 38.63 11.53 -143.01
N ALA A 34 39.58 11.52 -143.94
CA ALA A 34 40.83 10.80 -143.77
C ALA A 34 41.64 11.32 -142.57
N ARG A 35 41.72 12.66 -142.40
CA ARG A 35 42.37 13.27 -141.23
C ARG A 35 41.64 12.92 -139.93
N GLU A 36 40.32 12.99 -139.92
CA GLU A 36 39.52 12.64 -138.74
C GLU A 36 39.72 11.18 -138.32
N ASN A 37 39.72 10.25 -139.27
CA ASN A 37 40.02 8.84 -139.00
C ASN A 37 41.42 8.64 -138.41
N THR A 38 42.43 9.38 -138.88
CA THR A 38 43.78 9.28 -138.29
C THR A 38 43.84 9.77 -136.85
N VAL A 39 43.06 10.81 -136.51
CA VAL A 39 42.98 11.33 -135.14
C VAL A 39 42.25 10.35 -134.22
N GLN A 40 41.13 9.79 -134.67
CA GLN A 40 40.38 8.79 -133.90
C GLN A 40 41.19 7.51 -133.66
N GLN A 41 41.92 7.03 -134.67
CA GLN A 41 42.79 5.86 -134.52
C GLN A 41 43.89 6.10 -133.47
N LYS A 42 44.46 7.31 -133.42
CA LYS A 42 45.45 7.68 -132.40
C LYS A 42 44.84 7.67 -131.00
N GLN A 43 43.65 8.26 -130.82
CA GLN A 43 42.96 8.27 -129.52
C GLN A 43 42.61 6.86 -129.02
N LEU A 44 42.23 5.95 -129.93
CA LEU A 44 41.96 4.55 -129.58
C LEU A 44 43.23 3.83 -129.10
N ASN A 45 44.35 4.04 -129.79
CA ASN A 45 45.63 3.46 -129.39
C ASN A 45 46.09 3.99 -128.02
N ASP A 46 45.95 5.29 -127.76
CA ASP A 46 46.29 5.91 -126.47
C ASP A 46 45.42 5.35 -125.33
N ARG A 47 44.11 5.17 -125.55
CA ARG A 47 43.21 4.53 -124.57
C ARG A 47 43.55 3.06 -124.31
N ALA A 48 43.89 2.31 -125.36
CA ALA A 48 44.28 0.91 -125.22
C ALA A 48 45.58 0.76 -124.41
N ALA A 49 46.55 1.65 -124.63
CA ALA A 49 47.79 1.69 -123.85
C ALA A 49 47.54 2.00 -122.37
N PHE A 50 46.68 2.99 -122.08
CA PHE A 50 46.30 3.33 -120.70
C PHE A 50 45.63 2.16 -119.98
N LEU A 51 44.62 1.54 -120.60
CA LEU A 51 43.91 0.40 -120.00
C LEU A 51 44.84 -0.75 -119.66
N LYS A 52 45.79 -1.05 -120.56
CA LYS A 52 46.80 -2.09 -120.36
C LYS A 52 47.73 -1.78 -119.18
N SER A 53 48.11 -0.51 -119.01
CA SER A 53 48.91 -0.07 -117.85
C SER A 53 48.15 -0.30 -116.54
N THR A 54 46.88 0.13 -116.46
CA THR A 54 46.06 -0.03 -115.26
C THR A 54 45.79 -1.50 -114.90
N THR A 55 45.61 -2.39 -115.89
CA THR A 55 45.44 -3.83 -115.61
C THR A 55 46.72 -4.44 -115.04
N GLN A 56 47.88 -4.08 -115.60
CA GLN A 56 49.18 -4.53 -115.08
C GLN A 56 49.43 -4.03 -113.65
N GLU A 57 49.01 -2.82 -113.31
CA GLU A 57 49.10 -2.31 -111.93
C GLU A 57 48.19 -3.08 -110.97
N LEU A 58 46.95 -3.38 -111.36
CA LEU A 58 46.03 -4.17 -110.55
C LEU A 58 46.54 -5.59 -110.30
N ASP A 59 47.05 -6.26 -111.34
CA ASP A 59 47.67 -7.59 -111.21
C ASP A 59 48.87 -7.55 -110.26
N ARG A 60 49.66 -6.48 -110.32
CA ARG A 60 50.83 -6.29 -109.46
C ARG A 60 50.42 -6.04 -108.00
N ILE A 61 49.38 -5.25 -107.75
CA ILE A 61 48.82 -5.06 -106.42
C ILE A 61 48.34 -6.40 -105.87
N SER A 62 47.53 -7.14 -106.63
CA SER A 62 47.01 -8.45 -106.19
C SER A 62 48.14 -9.43 -105.87
N TYR A 63 49.19 -9.48 -106.70
CA TYR A 63 50.35 -10.34 -106.46
C TYR A 63 51.15 -9.95 -105.20
N VAL A 64 51.37 -8.65 -104.96
CA VAL A 64 52.19 -8.17 -103.83
C VAL A 64 51.44 -8.21 -102.50
N THR A 65 50.17 -7.84 -102.48
CA THR A 65 49.39 -7.70 -101.24
C THR A 65 48.55 -8.93 -100.93
N GLY A 66 48.43 -9.89 -101.87
CA GLY A 66 47.53 -11.03 -101.75
C GLY A 66 46.05 -10.63 -101.72
N TRP A 67 45.74 -9.40 -102.14
CA TRP A 67 44.39 -8.87 -102.13
C TRP A 67 43.58 -9.50 -103.25
N HIS A 68 42.59 -10.30 -102.86
CA HIS A 68 41.58 -10.91 -103.71
C HIS A 68 40.22 -10.39 -103.26
N GLU A 69 39.35 -10.03 -104.20
CA GLU A 69 38.04 -9.38 -103.99
C GLU A 69 37.00 -10.25 -103.24
N ASN A 70 37.41 -11.38 -102.64
CA ASN A 70 36.55 -12.39 -102.04
C ASN A 70 36.77 -12.62 -100.52
N PHE A 71 37.39 -11.69 -99.79
CA PHE A 71 37.31 -11.73 -98.33
C PHE A 71 36.03 -11.02 -97.88
N VAL A 72 35.07 -11.79 -97.36
CA VAL A 72 33.97 -11.28 -96.55
C VAL A 72 34.59 -10.52 -95.39
N ASP A 73 34.32 -9.22 -95.26
CA ASP A 73 34.67 -8.43 -94.09
C ASP A 73 34.15 -9.18 -92.84
N VAL A 74 35.04 -9.84 -92.11
CA VAL A 74 34.70 -10.43 -90.82
C VAL A 74 34.47 -9.27 -89.88
N ASP A 75 33.21 -9.03 -89.53
CA ASP A 75 32.81 -7.96 -88.63
C ASP A 75 33.42 -8.17 -87.23
N LEU A 76 34.57 -7.55 -87.01
CA LEU A 76 35.29 -7.55 -85.73
C LEU A 76 34.52 -6.77 -84.64
N SER A 77 33.43 -6.07 -84.98
CA SER A 77 32.63 -5.32 -84.00
C SER A 77 31.97 -6.23 -82.97
N GLU A 78 31.46 -7.41 -83.36
CA GLU A 78 30.85 -8.38 -82.45
C GLU A 78 31.87 -8.98 -81.45
N GLN A 79 33.11 -9.25 -81.89
CA GLN A 79 34.16 -9.72 -80.99
C GLN A 79 34.63 -8.64 -80.02
N THR A 80 34.69 -7.38 -80.46
CA THR A 80 35.07 -6.27 -79.58
C THR A 80 34.01 -6.00 -78.51
N THR A 81 32.73 -5.96 -78.90
CA THR A 81 31.60 -5.80 -77.96
C THR A 81 31.50 -6.96 -76.95
N PHE A 82 31.77 -8.19 -77.37
CA PHE A 82 31.82 -9.34 -76.46
C PHE A 82 32.99 -9.25 -75.47
N ARG A 83 34.18 -8.81 -75.92
CA ARG A 83 35.34 -8.59 -75.05
C ARG A 83 35.10 -7.47 -74.03
N ASP A 84 34.46 -6.37 -74.45
CA ASP A 84 34.13 -5.27 -73.56
C ASP A 84 33.04 -5.69 -72.55
N SER A 85 32.03 -6.45 -72.97
CA SER A 85 31.02 -7.03 -72.07
C SER A 85 31.64 -7.97 -71.02
N ILE A 86 32.63 -8.79 -71.40
CA ILE A 86 33.38 -9.62 -70.45
C ILE A 86 34.17 -8.75 -69.47
N ARG A 87 34.83 -7.69 -69.94
CA ARG A 87 35.56 -6.77 -69.08
C ARG A 87 34.62 -6.09 -68.08
N ASP A 88 33.46 -5.64 -68.52
CA ASP A 88 32.44 -5.03 -67.67
C ASP A 88 31.94 -6.02 -66.61
N MET A 89 31.65 -7.27 -66.98
CA MET A 89 31.29 -8.30 -66.00
C MET A 89 32.40 -8.58 -64.99
N VAL A 90 33.67 -8.64 -65.41
CA VAL A 90 34.79 -8.83 -64.48
C VAL A 90 34.92 -7.66 -63.50
N THR A 91 34.76 -6.41 -63.97
CA THR A 91 34.78 -5.24 -63.07
C THR A 91 33.59 -5.24 -62.11
N LEU A 92 32.40 -5.65 -62.57
CA LEU A 92 31.21 -5.79 -61.73
C LEU A 92 31.40 -6.88 -60.66
N ILE A 93 31.99 -8.03 -61.01
CA ILE A 93 32.34 -9.09 -60.05
C ILE A 93 33.36 -8.59 -59.03
N ALA A 94 34.38 -7.84 -59.45
CA ALA A 94 35.35 -7.25 -58.54
C ALA A 94 34.70 -6.24 -57.58
N LYS A 95 33.78 -5.40 -58.07
CA LYS A 95 33.05 -4.45 -57.25
C LYS A 95 32.10 -5.13 -56.26
N THR A 96 31.31 -6.10 -56.71
CA THR A 96 30.36 -6.85 -55.85
C THR A 96 31.10 -7.68 -54.79
N THR A 97 32.24 -8.29 -55.12
CA THR A 97 33.06 -9.00 -54.12
C THR A 97 33.66 -8.06 -53.07
N GLN A 98 34.06 -6.85 -53.47
CA GLN A 98 34.51 -5.81 -52.53
C GLN A 98 33.36 -5.31 -51.65
N GLU A 99 32.19 -5.06 -52.21
CA GLU A 99 30.98 -4.69 -51.47
C GLU A 99 30.57 -5.79 -50.48
N LEU A 100 30.63 -7.06 -50.87
CA LEU A 100 30.39 -8.20 -49.97
C LEU A 100 31.39 -8.26 -48.82
N LYS A 101 32.68 -7.96 -49.06
CA LYS A 101 33.69 -7.89 -47.99
C LYS A 101 33.35 -6.77 -46.99
N VAL A 102 33.02 -5.57 -47.50
CA VAL A 102 32.62 -4.44 -46.65
C VAL A 102 31.33 -4.75 -45.87
N ALA A 103 30.34 -5.35 -46.53
CA ALA A 103 29.10 -5.77 -45.89
C ALA A 103 29.35 -6.79 -44.76
N LYS A 104 30.22 -7.78 -44.96
CA LYS A 104 30.61 -8.74 -43.91
C LYS A 104 31.27 -8.06 -42.71
N VAL A 105 32.13 -7.07 -42.94
CA VAL A 105 32.75 -6.28 -41.86
C VAL A 105 31.70 -5.46 -41.11
N LEU A 106 30.76 -4.82 -41.82
CA LEU A 106 29.67 -4.07 -41.23
C LEU A 106 28.72 -4.95 -40.41
N ILE A 107 28.39 -6.14 -40.91
CA ILE A 107 27.58 -7.13 -40.18
C ILE A 107 28.26 -7.49 -38.86
N LYS A 108 29.54 -7.87 -38.89
CA LYS A 108 30.30 -8.18 -37.66
C LYS A 108 30.35 -7.02 -36.67
N LYS A 109 30.51 -5.78 -37.16
CA LYS A 109 30.47 -4.59 -36.30
C LYS A 109 29.10 -4.43 -35.64
N LYS A 110 28.01 -4.62 -36.39
CA LYS A 110 26.64 -4.56 -35.85
C LYS A 110 26.36 -5.69 -34.87
N GLU A 111 26.79 -6.91 -35.16
CA GLU A 111 26.68 -8.05 -34.25
C GLU A 111 27.39 -7.78 -32.92
N ASN A 112 28.61 -7.23 -32.96
CA ASN A 112 29.33 -6.84 -31.75
C ASN A 112 28.58 -5.77 -30.94
N VAL A 113 27.99 -4.77 -31.61
CA VAL A 113 27.17 -3.73 -30.95
C VAL A 113 25.90 -4.33 -30.32
N ILE A 114 25.25 -5.29 -30.99
CA ILE A 114 24.09 -6.00 -30.43
C ILE A 114 24.51 -6.76 -29.17
N LEU A 115 25.65 -7.47 -29.20
CA LEU A 115 26.17 -8.19 -28.05
C LEU A 115 26.52 -7.26 -26.88
N THR A 116 27.06 -6.06 -27.13
CA THR A 116 27.33 -5.09 -26.06
C THR A 116 26.03 -4.54 -25.48
N ILE A 117 25.04 -4.21 -26.31
CA ILE A 117 23.73 -3.74 -25.84
C ILE A 117 23.00 -4.83 -25.03
N GLN A 118 23.10 -6.09 -25.44
CA GLN A 118 22.54 -7.21 -24.68
C GLN A 118 23.16 -7.31 -23.29
N LYS A 119 24.49 -7.20 -23.19
CA LYS A 119 25.19 -7.19 -21.88
C LYS A 119 24.76 -6.00 -21.02
N GLU A 120 24.64 -4.81 -21.60
CA GLU A 120 24.17 -3.61 -20.89
C GLU A 120 22.71 -3.75 -20.42
N SER A 121 21.86 -4.41 -21.22
CA SER A 121 20.48 -4.72 -20.82
C SER A 121 20.43 -5.72 -19.66
N GLU A 122 21.29 -6.74 -19.67
CA GLU A 122 21.39 -7.70 -18.57
C GLU A 122 21.86 -7.02 -17.27
N THR A 123 22.89 -6.17 -17.34
CA THR A 123 23.37 -5.44 -16.16
C THR A 123 22.30 -4.47 -15.63
N THR A 124 21.57 -3.79 -16.51
CA THR A 124 20.45 -2.92 -16.11
C THR A 124 19.36 -3.71 -15.38
N ASN A 125 18.98 -4.88 -15.90
CA ASN A 125 18.04 -5.79 -15.22
C ASN A 125 18.54 -6.24 -13.85
N GLU A 126 19.83 -6.51 -13.69
CA GLU A 126 20.41 -6.81 -12.38
C GLU A 126 20.33 -5.63 -11.42
N HIS A 127 20.57 -4.42 -11.91
CA HIS A 127 20.43 -3.19 -11.12
C HIS A 127 18.98 -2.96 -10.68
N GLU A 128 18.00 -3.17 -11.56
CA GLU A 128 16.57 -3.09 -11.21
C GLU A 128 16.19 -4.11 -10.15
N LYS A 129 16.66 -5.36 -10.25
CA LYS A 129 16.45 -6.38 -9.21
C LYS A 129 17.06 -5.98 -7.87
N LYS A 130 18.27 -5.41 -7.88
CA LYS A 130 18.93 -4.89 -6.66
C LYS A 130 18.13 -3.72 -6.08
N LEU A 131 17.65 -2.81 -6.91
CA LEU A 131 16.82 -1.67 -6.50
C LEU A 131 15.51 -2.15 -5.85
N GLN A 132 14.83 -3.11 -6.47
CA GLN A 132 13.60 -3.68 -5.93
C GLN A 132 13.82 -4.37 -4.57
N LYS A 133 14.95 -5.06 -4.41
CA LYS A 133 15.35 -5.63 -3.12
C LYS A 133 15.55 -4.54 -2.06
N VAL A 134 16.24 -3.45 -2.39
CA VAL A 134 16.44 -2.32 -1.47
C VAL A 134 15.11 -1.67 -1.09
N TYR A 135 14.18 -1.48 -2.03
CA TYR A 135 12.85 -0.96 -1.70
C TYR A 135 12.07 -1.86 -0.74
N ASN A 136 12.16 -3.18 -0.93
CA ASN A 136 11.57 -4.14 -0.01
C ASN A 136 12.22 -4.05 1.39
N ASP A 137 13.55 -3.97 1.47
CA ASP A 137 14.27 -3.83 2.73
C ASP A 137 13.88 -2.52 3.45
N ILE A 138 13.75 -1.41 2.73
CA ILE A 138 13.27 -0.13 3.27
C ILE A 138 11.84 -0.29 3.82
N ARG A 139 10.95 -0.95 3.08
CA ARG A 139 9.56 -1.17 3.51
C ARG A 139 9.47 -2.02 4.78
N VAL A 140 10.30 -3.06 4.89
CA VAL A 140 10.39 -3.89 6.10
C VAL A 140 10.90 -3.04 7.26
N ARG A 141 12.01 -2.30 7.09
CA ARG A 141 12.54 -1.44 8.16
C ARG A 141 11.54 -0.36 8.61
N GLN A 142 10.81 0.26 7.69
CA GLN A 142 9.77 1.23 8.04
C GLN A 142 8.65 0.59 8.89
N ARG A 143 8.29 -0.67 8.61
CA ARG A 143 7.33 -1.42 9.43
C ARG A 143 7.90 -1.65 10.82
N ASP A 144 9.13 -2.14 10.92
CA ASP A 144 9.80 -2.40 12.21
C ASP A 144 9.93 -1.11 13.04
N THR A 145 10.27 0.02 12.41
CA THR A 145 10.34 1.33 13.08
C THR A 145 8.98 1.74 13.64
N ARG A 146 7.88 1.59 12.86
CA ARG A 146 6.53 1.91 13.35
C ARG A 146 6.11 1.00 14.50
N GLU A 147 6.48 -0.27 14.47
CA GLU A 147 6.22 -1.20 15.58
C GLU A 147 7.01 -0.82 16.84
N LEU A 148 8.26 -0.38 16.69
CA LEU A 148 9.08 0.14 17.78
C LEU A 148 8.53 1.45 18.35
N GLU A 149 8.10 2.39 17.50
CA GLU A 149 7.44 3.63 17.92
C GLU A 149 6.17 3.35 18.71
N ALA A 150 5.34 2.42 18.25
CA ALA A 150 4.14 2.00 18.97
C ALA A 150 4.46 1.35 20.32
N LYS A 151 5.52 0.53 20.40
CA LYS A 151 6.00 -0.02 21.68
C LYS A 151 6.51 1.07 22.63
N LEU A 152 7.24 2.05 22.11
CA LEU A 152 7.76 3.17 22.89
C LEU A 152 6.61 4.03 23.45
N GLN A 153 5.59 4.32 22.63
CA GLN A 153 4.40 5.02 23.09
C GLN A 153 3.69 4.27 24.23
N ARG A 154 3.53 2.95 24.12
CA ARG A 154 2.94 2.12 25.20
C ARG A 154 3.75 2.20 26.49
N LEU A 155 5.08 2.03 26.40
CA LEU A 155 5.96 2.16 27.56
C LEU A 155 5.87 3.57 28.18
N HIS A 156 5.75 4.61 27.37
CA HIS A 156 5.61 5.97 27.89
C HIS A 156 4.27 6.14 28.63
N THR A 157 3.17 5.59 28.10
CA THR A 157 1.88 5.61 28.80
C THR A 157 1.90 4.81 30.10
N GLU A 158 2.58 3.66 30.13
CA GLU A 158 2.76 2.85 31.33
C GLU A 158 3.61 3.59 32.38
N ASN A 159 4.72 4.21 31.98
CA ASN A 159 5.54 5.02 32.89
C ASN A 159 4.77 6.20 33.46
N ASN A 160 3.98 6.91 32.65
CA ASN A 160 3.16 8.02 33.14
C ASN A 160 2.10 7.52 34.16
N ALA A 161 1.54 6.33 33.95
CA ALA A 161 0.63 5.72 34.91
C ALA A 161 1.34 5.34 36.22
N ILE A 162 2.59 4.88 36.14
CA ILE A 162 3.42 4.58 37.33
C ILE A 162 3.79 5.87 38.08
N GLU A 163 4.24 6.92 37.39
CA GLU A 163 4.57 8.21 38.01
C GLU A 163 3.35 8.83 38.70
N THR A 164 2.17 8.78 38.06
CA THR A 164 0.93 9.26 38.67
C THR A 164 0.45 8.40 39.83
N ALA A 165 0.80 7.11 39.86
CA ALA A 165 0.55 6.26 41.02
C ALA A 165 1.53 6.58 42.18
N LEU A 166 2.80 6.81 41.86
CA LEU A 166 3.82 7.18 42.85
C LEU A 166 3.53 8.54 43.49
N SER A 167 3.12 9.55 42.70
CA SER A 167 2.75 10.86 43.25
C SER A 167 1.56 10.77 44.22
N LYS A 168 0.57 9.91 43.92
CA LYS A 168 -0.54 9.65 44.85
C LYS A 168 -0.09 8.95 46.13
N VAL A 169 0.91 8.07 46.06
CA VAL A 169 1.47 7.42 47.25
C VAL A 169 2.16 8.45 48.14
N ASP A 170 2.95 9.36 47.57
CA ASP A 170 3.58 10.46 48.32
C ASP A 170 2.53 11.37 48.98
N ASP A 171 1.46 11.73 48.25
CA ASP A 171 0.35 12.52 48.80
C ASP A 171 -0.35 11.78 49.98
N THR A 172 -0.55 10.46 49.85
CA THR A 172 -1.14 9.67 50.95
C THR A 172 -0.21 9.53 52.15
N GLN A 173 1.12 9.46 51.96
CA GLN A 173 2.07 9.43 53.07
C GLN A 173 2.07 10.74 53.85
N ILE A 174 1.99 11.88 53.15
CA ILE A 174 1.87 13.21 53.77
C ILE A 174 0.55 13.31 54.54
N GLN A 175 -0.56 12.80 53.99
CA GLN A 175 -1.85 12.79 54.68
C GLN A 175 -1.85 11.91 55.94
N VAL A 176 -1.19 10.74 55.91
CA VAL A 176 -1.06 9.86 57.08
C VAL A 176 -0.22 10.52 58.17
N ALA A 177 0.91 11.15 57.81
CA ALA A 177 1.74 11.88 58.77
C ALA A 177 0.96 13.02 59.44
N ASN A 178 0.21 13.80 58.66
CA ASN A 178 -0.64 14.87 59.19
C ASN A 178 -1.77 14.29 60.08
N SER A 179 -2.38 13.17 59.71
CA SER A 179 -3.42 12.51 60.51
C SER A 179 -2.90 12.03 61.86
N ILE A 180 -1.68 11.49 61.92
CA ILE A 180 -1.05 11.07 63.17
C ILE A 180 -0.83 12.28 64.08
N GLN A 181 -0.33 13.39 63.52
CA GLN A 181 -0.12 14.62 64.27
C GLN A 181 -1.44 15.19 64.84
N TYR A 182 -2.53 15.17 64.06
CA TYR A 182 -3.85 15.59 64.55
C TYR A 182 -4.38 14.67 65.66
N MET A 183 -4.16 13.35 65.54
CA MET A 183 -4.55 12.40 66.59
C MET A 183 -3.77 12.60 67.90
N GLU A 184 -2.49 12.99 67.81
CA GLU A 184 -1.69 13.33 68.99
C GLU A 184 -2.19 14.60 69.67
N SER A 185 -2.53 15.65 68.90
CA SER A 185 -3.13 16.86 69.46
C SER A 185 -4.52 16.61 70.07
N ASP A 186 -5.35 15.76 69.45
CA ASP A 186 -6.67 15.40 69.97
C ASP A 186 -6.55 14.61 71.27
N LYS A 187 -5.53 13.75 71.39
CA LYS A 187 -5.25 13.02 72.63
C LYS A 187 -4.91 13.96 73.78
N GLU A 188 -4.10 14.99 73.54
CA GLU A 188 -3.78 16.00 74.55
C GLU A 188 -5.03 16.81 74.94
N TYR A 189 -5.79 17.28 73.95
CA TYR A 189 -7.03 18.01 74.19
C TYR A 189 -8.07 17.19 74.98
N LEU A 190 -8.25 15.91 74.64
CA LEU A 190 -9.16 15.02 75.35
C LEU A 190 -8.67 14.70 76.76
N ALA A 191 -7.36 14.59 76.98
CA ALA A 191 -6.80 14.41 78.31
C ALA A 191 -7.14 15.61 79.20
N ASP A 192 -6.95 16.83 78.70
CA ASP A 192 -7.30 18.06 79.40
C ASP A 192 -8.81 18.15 79.68
N ALA A 193 -9.65 17.90 78.69
CA ALA A 193 -11.11 17.88 78.85
C ALA A 193 -11.57 16.85 79.90
N VAL A 194 -10.95 15.67 79.95
CA VAL A 194 -11.25 14.64 80.97
C VAL A 194 -10.83 15.10 82.37
N THR A 195 -9.70 15.81 82.50
CA THR A 195 -9.29 16.36 83.80
C THR A 195 -10.26 17.43 84.29
N GLU A 196 -10.72 18.32 83.41
CA GLU A 196 -11.69 19.35 83.72
C GLU A 196 -13.05 18.73 84.11
N MET A 197 -13.51 17.73 83.35
CA MET A 197 -14.74 17.01 83.65
C MET A 197 -14.67 16.28 85.00
N LYS A 198 -13.52 15.70 85.38
CA LYS A 198 -13.33 15.11 86.72
C LYS A 198 -13.46 16.15 87.84
N VAL A 199 -12.98 17.38 87.63
CA VAL A 199 -13.14 18.47 88.60
C VAL A 199 -14.62 18.87 88.72
N VAL A 200 -15.33 18.98 87.59
CA VAL A 200 -16.76 19.27 87.57
C VAL A 200 -17.57 18.17 88.26
N CYS A 201 -17.31 16.88 87.97
CA CYS A 201 -17.98 15.76 88.62
C CYS A 201 -17.76 15.76 90.14
N ARG A 202 -16.54 16.00 90.61
CA ARG A 202 -16.27 16.13 92.06
C ARG A 202 -17.06 17.27 92.70
N ARG A 203 -17.20 18.40 92.00
CA ARG A 203 -18.01 19.53 92.48
C ARG A 203 -19.49 19.15 92.53
N GLN A 204 -19.99 18.47 91.51
CA GLN A 204 -21.37 17.96 91.48
C GLN A 204 -21.62 16.93 92.59
N ASP A 205 -20.72 15.99 92.82
CA ASP A 205 -20.81 15.00 93.91
C ASP A 205 -20.90 15.69 95.28
N ASN A 206 -20.13 16.76 95.49
CA ASN A 206 -20.20 17.55 96.72
C ASN A 206 -21.56 18.26 96.88
N VAL A 207 -22.13 18.77 95.77
CA VAL A 207 -23.48 19.34 95.77
C VAL A 207 -24.53 18.27 96.09
N VAL A 208 -24.44 17.09 95.47
CA VAL A 208 -25.35 15.97 95.74
C VAL A 208 -25.26 15.54 97.20
N LYS A 209 -24.06 15.41 97.76
CA LYS A 209 -23.87 15.10 99.19
C LYS A 209 -24.49 16.16 100.10
N ALA A 210 -24.33 17.45 99.76
CA ALA A 210 -24.95 18.54 100.50
C ALA A 210 -26.48 18.50 100.42
N GLN A 211 -27.05 18.21 99.25
CA GLN A 211 -28.49 18.05 99.06
C GLN A 211 -29.04 16.84 99.81
N LEU A 212 -28.34 15.70 99.78
CA LEU A 212 -28.71 14.51 100.56
C LEU A 212 -28.67 14.79 102.07
N ALA A 213 -27.65 15.50 102.56
CA ALA A 213 -27.59 15.92 103.96
C ALA A 213 -28.76 16.85 104.34
N ARG A 214 -29.11 17.80 103.46
CA ARG A 214 -30.26 18.69 103.64
C ARG A 214 -31.58 17.92 103.62
N GLN A 215 -31.73 16.95 102.71
CA GLN A 215 -32.90 16.06 102.66
C GLN A 215 -33.03 15.26 103.95
N GLN A 216 -31.94 14.69 104.48
CA GLN A 216 -31.95 13.99 105.76
C GLN A 216 -32.33 14.91 106.93
N GLN A 217 -31.87 16.16 106.94
CA GLN A 217 -32.29 17.15 107.94
C GLN A 217 -33.77 17.50 107.83
N LEU A 218 -34.28 17.70 106.62
CA LEU A 218 -35.70 17.95 106.38
C LEU A 218 -36.56 16.75 106.75
N GLN A 219 -36.12 15.54 106.41
CA GLN A 219 -36.78 14.30 106.83
C GLN A 219 -36.84 14.19 108.35
N LYS A 220 -35.72 14.42 109.05
CA LYS A 220 -35.72 14.45 110.52
C LYS A 220 -36.69 15.49 111.08
N ARG A 221 -36.74 16.70 110.51
CA ARG A 221 -37.69 17.74 110.92
C ARG A 221 -39.14 17.29 110.67
N LEU A 222 -39.41 16.71 109.52
CA LEU A 222 -40.72 16.15 109.17
C LEU A 222 -41.12 15.06 110.16
N ASP A 223 -40.21 14.15 110.51
CA ASP A 223 -40.46 13.08 111.48
C ASP A 223 -40.82 13.64 112.86
N HIS A 224 -40.16 14.72 113.30
CA HIS A 224 -40.51 15.41 114.56
C HIS A 224 -41.89 16.06 114.48
N VAL A 225 -42.21 16.71 113.37
CA VAL A 225 -43.54 17.33 113.14
C VAL A 225 -44.62 16.25 113.12
N LEU A 226 -44.42 15.15 112.40
CA LEU A 226 -45.35 14.02 112.36
C LEU A 226 -45.52 13.40 113.74
N LYS A 227 -44.44 13.26 114.53
CA LYS A 227 -44.53 12.79 115.91
C LYS A 227 -45.37 13.72 116.79
N ALA A 228 -45.17 15.04 116.69
CA ALA A 228 -45.98 16.02 117.41
C ALA A 228 -47.45 16.03 116.96
N LEU A 229 -47.71 15.88 115.66
CA LEU A 229 -49.07 15.75 115.11
C LEU A 229 -49.77 14.49 115.61
N ARG A 230 -49.05 13.37 115.76
CA ARG A 230 -49.58 12.14 116.38
C ARG A 230 -49.94 12.35 117.85
N GLU A 231 -49.05 12.98 118.61
CA GLU A 231 -49.30 13.32 120.03
C GLU A 231 -50.55 14.21 120.17
N MET A 232 -50.79 15.12 119.22
CA MET A 232 -51.97 15.99 119.16
C MET A 232 -53.20 15.36 118.44
N ARG A 233 -53.10 14.14 117.92
CA ARG A 233 -54.14 13.41 117.16
C ARG A 233 -54.61 14.08 115.85
N LEU A 234 -53.77 14.91 115.22
CA LEU A 234 -54.07 15.66 113.99
C LEU A 234 -53.51 15.04 112.69
N GLU A 235 -52.82 13.90 112.77
CA GLU A 235 -52.14 13.23 111.63
C GLU A 235 -53.08 12.96 110.44
N LYS A 236 -54.31 12.49 110.69
CA LYS A 236 -55.29 12.17 109.64
C LYS A 236 -55.83 13.40 108.90
N GLU A 237 -55.86 14.56 109.55
CA GLU A 237 -56.27 15.82 108.91
C GLU A 237 -55.15 16.37 108.01
N PHE A 238 -53.89 16.15 108.39
CA PHE A 238 -52.72 16.54 107.62
C PHE A 238 -52.58 15.71 106.32
N GLU A 239 -52.67 14.38 106.40
CA GLU A 239 -52.55 13.49 105.22
C GLU A 239 -53.60 13.75 104.15
N ARG A 240 -54.80 14.21 104.56
CA ARG A 240 -55.90 14.54 103.65
C ARG A 240 -55.63 15.80 102.82
N ASN A 241 -54.71 16.66 103.25
CA ASN A 241 -54.43 17.97 102.64
C ASN A 241 -53.11 18.03 101.85
N VAL A 242 -52.39 16.91 101.64
CA VAL A 242 -51.12 16.88 100.88
C VAL A 242 -51.33 16.50 99.41
N ALA A 243 -50.80 17.29 98.48
CA ALA A 243 -50.92 17.09 97.03
C ALA A 243 -49.98 15.99 96.48
N LYS A 244 -50.50 15.12 95.59
CA LYS A 244 -49.87 13.87 95.11
C LYS A 244 -49.32 13.94 93.67
N SER A 245 -48.39 14.84 93.35
CA SER A 245 -47.78 14.89 92.01
C SER A 245 -46.26 15.04 92.07
N ALA A 246 -45.52 13.93 91.91
CA ALA A 246 -44.09 13.92 91.57
C ALA A 246 -43.56 12.47 91.43
N LEU A 247 -43.61 11.85 90.25
CA LEU A 247 -42.72 10.73 89.86
C LEU A 247 -42.78 10.47 88.33
N VAL A 248 -41.84 11.10 87.60
CA VAL A 248 -41.16 10.73 86.33
C VAL A 248 -41.97 10.49 85.03
N PRO A 249 -41.72 11.24 83.93
CA PRO A 249 -42.27 10.94 82.58
C PRO A 249 -41.43 9.95 81.74
N SER A 250 -42.15 9.11 81.00
CA SER A 250 -41.68 8.11 80.01
C SER A 250 -41.32 8.72 78.63
N ALA A 251 -40.51 7.99 77.85
CA ALA A 251 -40.01 8.34 76.53
C ALA A 251 -41.11 8.49 75.46
N SER A 252 -41.71 9.68 75.37
CA SER A 252 -42.56 10.09 74.25
C SER A 252 -41.69 10.63 73.11
N ARG A 253 -41.97 10.17 71.88
CA ARG A 253 -41.46 10.75 70.62
C ARG A 253 -42.29 11.98 70.21
N GLU A 254 -42.80 12.70 71.21
CA GLU A 254 -43.52 13.94 71.06
C GLU A 254 -42.47 15.05 70.96
N GLU A 255 -42.65 15.95 69.98
CA GLU A 255 -41.88 17.19 69.99
C GLU A 255 -42.13 17.89 71.32
N PRO A 256 -41.11 18.52 71.94
CA PRO A 256 -41.33 19.23 73.19
C PRO A 256 -42.45 20.26 72.99
N GLU A 257 -43.61 20.05 73.62
CA GLU A 257 -44.73 20.99 73.58
C GLU A 257 -44.29 22.33 74.18
N ASP A 258 -44.85 23.44 73.70
CA ASP A 258 -44.49 24.76 74.26
C ASP A 258 -44.84 24.81 75.75
N VAL A 259 -44.01 25.49 76.53
CA VAL A 259 -44.18 25.61 77.99
C VAL A 259 -45.60 26.08 78.35
N ASP A 260 -46.16 26.96 77.54
CA ASP A 260 -47.50 27.53 77.72
C ASP A 260 -48.65 26.55 77.41
N MET A 261 -48.38 25.44 76.71
CA MET A 261 -49.37 24.38 76.42
C MET A 261 -49.40 23.28 77.49
N ILE A 262 -48.30 23.11 78.23
CA ILE A 262 -48.16 22.10 79.30
C ILE A 262 -48.72 22.64 80.62
N LEU A 263 -48.73 23.97 80.80
CA LEU A 263 -49.21 24.61 82.01
C LEU A 263 -50.74 24.73 82.03
N PRO A 264 -51.41 24.33 83.14
CA PRO A 264 -52.82 24.62 83.34
C PRO A 264 -53.08 26.13 83.31
N GLU A 265 -54.20 26.57 82.70
CA GLU A 265 -54.54 27.99 82.50
C GLU A 265 -54.56 28.83 83.81
N ASP A 266 -54.75 28.17 84.96
CA ASP A 266 -54.87 28.81 86.28
C ASP A 266 -53.55 28.85 87.10
N GLU A 267 -52.45 28.27 86.60
CA GLU A 267 -51.21 28.13 87.37
C GLU A 267 -50.23 29.28 87.12
N ILE A 268 -49.95 30.08 88.16
CA ILE A 268 -49.01 31.21 88.08
C ILE A 268 -47.64 30.76 88.57
N ILE A 269 -46.69 30.59 87.64
CA ILE A 269 -45.30 30.29 87.97
C ILE A 269 -44.46 31.58 88.07
N PRO A 270 -43.45 31.62 88.96
CA PRO A 270 -42.47 32.70 88.97
C PRO A 270 -41.74 32.83 87.63
N VAL A 271 -41.50 34.07 87.20
CA VAL A 271 -40.91 34.41 85.90
C VAL A 271 -39.57 33.71 85.66
N ASP A 272 -38.75 33.55 86.71
CA ASP A 272 -37.43 32.91 86.59
C ASP A 272 -37.54 31.40 86.31
N THR A 273 -38.57 30.74 86.84
CA THR A 273 -38.84 29.32 86.60
C THR A 273 -39.38 29.09 85.20
N HIS A 274 -40.29 29.96 84.73
CA HIS A 274 -40.79 29.93 83.35
C HIS A 274 -39.64 30.12 82.33
N ARG A 275 -38.76 31.09 82.56
CA ARG A 275 -37.57 31.32 81.72
C ARG A 275 -36.63 30.12 81.67
N LEU A 276 -36.43 29.43 82.78
CA LEU A 276 -35.58 28.23 82.82
C LEU A 276 -36.20 27.07 82.02
N LEU A 277 -37.49 26.80 82.23
CA LEU A 277 -38.22 25.76 81.50
C LEU A 277 -38.26 26.05 80.00
N TYR A 278 -38.47 27.31 79.62
CA TYR A 278 -38.44 27.75 78.22
C TYR A 278 -37.07 27.50 77.58
N LYS A 279 -35.99 27.87 78.28
CA LYS A 279 -34.62 27.66 77.79
C LYS A 279 -34.27 26.17 77.66
N ASP A 280 -34.65 25.34 78.61
CA ASP A 280 -34.40 23.90 78.55
C ASP A 280 -35.20 23.23 77.42
N ASN A 281 -36.44 23.67 77.20
CA ASN A 281 -37.28 23.24 76.08
C ASN A 281 -36.65 23.64 74.74
N GLU A 282 -36.18 24.89 74.60
CA GLU A 282 -35.49 25.37 73.41
C GLU A 282 -34.19 24.58 73.14
N MET A 283 -33.40 24.27 74.18
CA MET A 283 -32.22 23.40 74.05
C MET A 283 -32.59 21.97 73.62
N MET A 284 -33.71 21.44 74.11
CA MET A 284 -34.19 20.12 73.74
C MET A 284 -34.69 20.09 72.28
N ARG A 285 -35.48 21.08 71.86
CA ARG A 285 -35.95 21.26 70.48
C ARG A 285 -34.78 21.36 69.49
N THR A 286 -33.78 22.16 69.80
CA THR A 286 -32.59 22.31 68.94
C THR A 286 -31.75 21.03 68.87
N ASN A 287 -31.68 20.25 69.95
CA ASN A 287 -31.01 18.95 69.95
C ASN A 287 -31.77 17.90 69.13
N VAL A 288 -33.10 17.87 69.21
CA VAL A 288 -33.95 17.00 68.38
C VAL A 288 -33.81 17.38 66.90
N ALA A 289 -33.86 18.67 66.57
CA ALA A 289 -33.68 19.15 65.20
C ALA A 289 -32.32 18.75 64.61
N ARG A 290 -31.23 18.88 65.39
CA ARG A 290 -29.89 18.43 64.97
C ARG A 290 -29.83 16.92 64.70
N LYS A 291 -30.45 16.11 65.56
CA LYS A 291 -30.51 14.65 65.36
C LYS A 291 -31.33 14.29 64.12
N ASN A 292 -32.45 14.95 63.87
CA ASN A 292 -33.25 14.74 62.67
C ASN A 292 -32.47 15.10 61.40
N MET A 293 -31.72 16.20 61.42
CA MET A 293 -30.85 16.58 60.30
C MET A 293 -29.78 15.51 60.04
N LEU A 294 -29.14 14.99 61.11
CA LEU A 294 -28.17 13.90 60.99
C LEU A 294 -28.79 12.63 60.40
N VAL A 295 -30.02 12.28 60.80
CA VAL A 295 -30.73 11.12 60.23
C VAL A 295 -30.94 11.31 58.73
N LEU A 296 -31.42 12.49 58.29
CA LEU A 296 -31.60 12.80 56.87
C LEU A 296 -30.29 12.73 56.07
N GLU A 297 -29.18 13.23 56.62
CA GLU A 297 -27.85 13.11 55.99
C GLU A 297 -27.41 11.66 55.83
N LYS A 298 -27.66 10.81 56.83
CA LYS A 298 -27.34 9.39 56.76
C LYS A 298 -28.23 8.65 55.76
N GLU A 299 -29.52 8.97 55.71
CA GLU A 299 -30.44 8.42 54.70
C GLU A 299 -30.02 8.80 53.28
N SER A 300 -29.60 10.04 53.05
CA SER A 300 -29.05 10.50 51.76
C SER A 300 -27.77 9.74 51.37
N ALA A 301 -26.85 9.54 52.33
CA ALA A 301 -25.64 8.76 52.10
C ALA A 301 -25.94 7.29 51.76
N ILE A 302 -26.94 6.68 52.42
CA ILE A 302 -27.39 5.33 52.12
C ILE A 302 -27.94 5.26 50.69
N GLN A 303 -28.81 6.18 50.28
CA GLN A 303 -29.36 6.21 48.91
C GLN A 303 -28.26 6.38 47.84
N ALA A 304 -27.25 7.22 48.11
CA ALA A 304 -26.10 7.38 47.23
C ALA A 304 -25.28 6.09 47.09
N LEU A 305 -25.09 5.35 48.19
CA LEU A 305 -24.41 4.05 48.15
C LEU A 305 -25.23 3.00 47.40
N GLU A 306 -26.54 2.95 47.62
CA GLU A 306 -27.45 2.03 46.92
C GLU A 306 -27.44 2.25 45.41
N SER A 307 -27.51 3.51 44.95
CA SER A 307 -27.41 3.83 43.52
C SER A 307 -26.07 3.41 42.92
N LYS A 308 -24.96 3.58 43.66
CA LYS A 308 -23.64 3.17 43.20
C LYS A 308 -23.52 1.64 43.10
N VAL A 309 -24.11 0.91 44.04
CA VAL A 309 -24.16 -0.55 43.99
C VAL A 309 -24.98 -1.02 42.78
N ALA A 310 -26.13 -0.40 42.50
CA ALA A 310 -26.91 -0.71 41.30
C ALA A 310 -26.10 -0.53 40.00
N LEU A 311 -25.35 0.57 39.88
CA LEU A 311 -24.46 0.81 38.73
C LEU A 311 -23.39 -0.27 38.57
N TYR A 312 -22.80 -0.75 39.67
CA TYR A 312 -21.81 -1.83 39.61
C TYR A 312 -22.43 -3.18 39.23
N ILE A 313 -23.65 -3.46 39.68
CA ILE A 313 -24.38 -4.67 39.30
C ILE A 313 -24.65 -4.65 37.78
N ASP A 314 -25.11 -3.54 37.23
CA ASP A 314 -25.37 -3.40 35.80
C ASP A 314 -24.08 -3.51 34.97
N ALA A 315 -22.98 -2.89 35.42
CA ALA A 315 -21.67 -3.01 34.79
C ALA A 315 -21.14 -4.46 34.82
N HIS A 316 -21.35 -5.18 35.93
CA HIS A 316 -20.99 -6.59 36.04
C HIS A 316 -21.81 -7.45 35.07
N ASN A 317 -23.13 -7.27 35.03
CA ASN A 317 -24.02 -8.03 34.15
C ASN A 317 -23.69 -7.82 32.67
N THR A 318 -23.44 -6.58 32.25
CA THR A 318 -23.03 -6.28 30.87
C THR A 318 -21.68 -6.89 30.51
N THR A 319 -20.74 -6.93 31.44
CA THR A 319 -19.43 -7.57 31.25
C THR A 319 -19.55 -9.09 31.17
N ALA A 320 -20.39 -9.70 32.01
CA ALA A 320 -20.67 -11.13 31.99
C ALA A 320 -21.31 -11.55 30.66
N MET A 321 -22.34 -10.83 30.19
CA MET A 321 -22.95 -11.09 28.88
C MET A 321 -21.95 -11.00 27.73
N ARG A 322 -21.09 -9.97 27.70
CA ARG A 322 -20.02 -9.86 26.70
C ARG A 322 -19.04 -11.04 26.78
N GLY A 323 -18.72 -11.50 27.99
CA GLY A 323 -17.87 -12.66 28.21
C GLY A 323 -18.48 -13.94 27.64
N ASP A 324 -19.78 -14.14 27.81
CA ASP A 324 -20.50 -15.29 27.29
C ASP A 324 -20.64 -15.24 25.76
N ASP A 325 -20.90 -14.06 25.18
CA ASP A 325 -20.92 -13.86 23.72
C ASP A 325 -19.56 -14.18 23.07
N ILE A 326 -18.47 -13.70 23.69
CA ILE A 326 -17.10 -14.00 23.23
C ILE A 326 -16.85 -15.50 23.32
N ARG A 327 -17.25 -16.15 24.41
CA ARG A 327 -17.06 -17.59 24.60
C ARG A 327 -17.81 -18.39 23.55
N ALA A 328 -19.09 -18.09 23.33
CA ALA A 328 -19.90 -18.75 22.30
C ALA A 328 -19.29 -18.57 20.89
N THR A 329 -18.83 -17.36 20.58
CA THR A 329 -18.15 -17.07 19.30
C THR A 329 -16.87 -17.89 19.15
N LYS A 330 -16.05 -17.97 20.19
CA LYS A 330 -14.78 -18.71 20.17
C LYS A 330 -14.97 -20.21 20.16
N GLU A 331 -15.98 -20.74 20.84
CA GLU A 331 -16.37 -22.15 20.75
C GLU A 331 -16.83 -22.51 19.33
N SER A 332 -17.58 -21.64 18.67
CA SER A 332 -17.98 -21.82 17.27
C SER A 332 -16.76 -21.82 16.32
N GLU A 333 -15.85 -20.83 16.46
CA GLU A 333 -14.60 -20.78 15.68
C GLU A 333 -13.74 -22.03 15.88
N LEU A 334 -13.60 -22.49 17.13
CA LEU A 334 -12.87 -23.71 17.46
C LEU A 334 -13.54 -24.94 16.83
N GLY A 335 -14.86 -25.06 16.88
CA GLY A 335 -15.60 -26.15 16.24
C GLY A 335 -15.38 -26.23 14.73
N VAL A 336 -15.31 -25.09 14.05
CA VAL A 336 -14.98 -25.02 12.61
C VAL A 336 -13.53 -25.43 12.36
N LEU A 337 -12.58 -24.96 13.18
CA LEU A 337 -11.17 -25.32 13.07
C LEU A 337 -10.93 -26.81 13.31
N THR A 338 -11.57 -27.40 14.32
CA THR A 338 -11.46 -28.84 14.59
C THR A 338 -12.03 -29.66 13.45
N SER A 339 -13.20 -29.27 12.91
CA SER A 339 -13.79 -29.94 11.76
C SER A 339 -12.89 -29.87 10.51
N ASN A 340 -12.27 -28.72 10.25
CA ASN A 340 -11.32 -28.55 9.15
C ASN A 340 -10.06 -29.42 9.33
N LEU A 341 -9.53 -29.50 10.56
CA LEU A 341 -8.38 -30.34 10.88
C LEU A 341 -8.71 -31.83 10.72
N GLU A 342 -9.88 -32.27 11.17
CA GLU A 342 -10.36 -33.64 10.97
C GLU A 342 -10.50 -33.98 9.49
N ALA A 343 -11.07 -33.07 8.70
CA ALA A 343 -11.19 -33.25 7.24
C ALA A 343 -9.82 -33.35 6.56
N GLN A 344 -8.85 -32.51 6.93
CA GLN A 344 -7.47 -32.60 6.43
C GLN A 344 -6.80 -33.90 6.85
N HIS A 345 -6.99 -34.34 8.10
CA HIS A 345 -6.44 -35.59 8.59
C HIS A 345 -6.97 -36.80 7.80
N GLU A 346 -8.29 -36.86 7.56
CA GLU A 346 -8.88 -37.92 6.73
C GLU A 346 -8.40 -37.85 5.27
N GLN A 347 -8.20 -36.65 4.71
CA GLN A 347 -7.60 -36.50 3.38
C GLN A 347 -6.17 -37.06 3.34
N TYR A 348 -5.31 -36.69 4.28
CA TYR A 348 -3.93 -37.21 4.32
C TYR A 348 -3.86 -38.72 4.55
N LYS A 349 -4.78 -39.25 5.34
CA LYS A 349 -4.91 -40.70 5.55
C LYS A 349 -5.30 -41.42 4.27
N ALA A 350 -6.26 -40.89 3.51
CA ALA A 350 -6.62 -41.42 2.20
C ALA A 350 -5.45 -41.38 1.20
N GLU A 351 -4.69 -40.27 1.17
CA GLU A 351 -3.49 -40.14 0.33
C GLU A 351 -2.41 -41.16 0.72
N LEU A 352 -2.19 -41.38 2.02
CA LEU A 352 -1.28 -42.41 2.54
C LEU A 352 -1.69 -43.82 2.11
N ASP A 353 -2.97 -44.16 2.19
CA ASP A 353 -3.48 -45.47 1.77
C ASP A 353 -3.24 -45.72 0.27
N VAL A 354 -3.46 -44.71 -0.57
CA VAL A 354 -3.14 -44.77 -2.01
C VAL A 354 -1.65 -44.99 -2.23
N LEU A 355 -0.78 -44.25 -1.52
CA LEU A 355 0.67 -44.40 -1.63
C LEU A 355 1.14 -45.78 -1.15
N LEU A 356 0.58 -46.31 -0.07
CA LEU A 356 0.89 -47.65 0.42
C LEU A 356 0.48 -48.71 -0.61
N HIS A 357 -0.71 -48.58 -1.21
CA HIS A 357 -1.19 -49.53 -2.21
C HIS A 357 -0.35 -49.48 -3.50
N THR A 358 0.05 -48.29 -3.96
CA THR A 358 0.96 -48.14 -5.11
C THR A 358 2.35 -48.69 -4.81
N ASN A 359 2.88 -48.46 -3.61
CA ASN A 359 4.17 -49.02 -3.17
C ASN A 359 4.14 -50.55 -3.15
N GLN A 360 3.06 -51.16 -2.65
CA GLN A 360 2.87 -52.61 -2.68
C GLN A 360 2.85 -53.16 -4.11
N LYS A 361 2.12 -52.50 -5.04
CA LYS A 361 2.10 -52.88 -6.46
C LYS A 361 3.49 -52.80 -7.09
N LEU A 362 4.22 -51.71 -6.84
CA LEU A 362 5.58 -51.52 -7.36
C LEU A 362 6.56 -52.56 -6.79
N LYS A 363 6.49 -52.85 -5.49
CA LYS A 363 7.29 -53.92 -4.86
C LYS A 363 7.02 -55.27 -5.51
N LYS A 364 5.75 -55.63 -5.74
CA LYS A 364 5.38 -56.87 -6.42
C LYS A 364 5.95 -56.92 -7.84
N ALA A 365 5.75 -55.86 -8.63
CA ALA A 365 6.28 -55.77 -9.98
C ALA A 365 7.82 -55.85 -10.04
N TYR A 366 8.50 -55.25 -9.06
CA TYR A 366 9.96 -55.35 -8.93
C TYR A 366 10.39 -56.79 -8.62
N CYS A 367 9.75 -57.46 -7.66
CA CYS A 367 10.01 -58.86 -7.34
C CYS A 367 9.79 -59.78 -8.55
N ASP A 368 8.69 -59.60 -9.28
CA ASP A 368 8.36 -60.38 -10.48
C ASP A 368 9.43 -60.20 -11.58
N ARG A 369 9.85 -58.94 -11.83
CA ARG A 369 10.94 -58.64 -12.78
C ARG A 369 12.27 -59.25 -12.32
N TYR A 370 12.60 -59.16 -11.04
CA TYR A 370 13.83 -59.73 -10.48
C TYR A 370 13.86 -61.27 -10.63
N GLN A 371 12.74 -61.95 -10.36
CA GLN A 371 12.62 -63.39 -10.58
C GLN A 371 12.76 -63.75 -12.07
N ALA A 372 12.11 -63.02 -12.97
CA ALA A 372 12.24 -63.24 -14.42
C ALA A 372 13.70 -63.09 -14.91
N ILE A 373 14.45 -62.13 -14.38
CA ILE A 373 15.88 -61.95 -14.69
C ILE A 373 16.71 -63.09 -14.10
N LYS A 374 16.44 -63.53 -12.88
CA LYS A 374 17.13 -64.65 -12.23
C LYS A 374 16.95 -65.96 -13.01
N HIS A 375 15.77 -66.22 -13.55
CA HIS A 375 15.48 -67.40 -14.37
C HIS A 375 16.02 -67.33 -15.81
N ARG A 376 16.41 -66.15 -16.30
CA ARG A 376 17.04 -65.96 -17.63
C ARG A 376 18.56 -66.12 -17.64
N ARG A 377 19.22 -66.23 -16.49
CA ARG A 377 20.65 -66.58 -16.45
C ARG A 377 20.80 -68.10 -16.63
N PRO A 378 21.43 -68.60 -17.71
CA PRO A 378 21.79 -70.01 -17.77
C PRO A 378 22.82 -70.27 -16.66
N LEU A 379 22.60 -71.33 -15.88
CA LEU A 379 23.61 -71.96 -15.06
C LEU A 379 24.77 -72.33 -15.99
N LYS A 380 25.82 -71.51 -16.02
CA LYS A 380 27.09 -71.89 -16.62
C LYS A 380 27.61 -73.09 -15.82
N LYS A 381 27.71 -74.24 -16.50
CA LYS A 381 28.57 -75.36 -16.11
C LYS A 381 30.02 -74.91 -16.12
#